data_AF-A0A3E2MUS6-F1
#
_entry.id   AF-A0A3E2MUS6-F1
#
_cell.length_a   1.000
_cell.length_b   1.000
_cell.length_c   1.000
_cell.angle_alpha   90.00
_cell.angle_beta   90.00
_cell.angle_gamma   90.00
#
_symmetry.space_group_name_H-M   'P 1'
#
loop_
_entity.id
_entity.type
_entity.pdbx_description
1 polymer ?
#
loop_
_entity_poly.entity_id
_entity_poly.type
_entity_poly.pdbx_seq_one_letter_code
_entity_poly.pdbx_strand_id
1 'polypeptide(L)'
;MTATALYEIPLGVCTQDPDRWTTTPDEEAKTLCRACPRRWACARDAVESPGAEGLWAGVVIPEAGRARAFALGQLRSLAERNGFPARERITAQSA
;
A
#
# COMPACT_ATOMS: atom_id res chain seq x y z
N MET A 1 -4.33 32.64 17.96
CA MET A 1 -5.28 31.52 17.82
C MET A 1 -4.89 30.77 16.54
N THR A 2 -3.78 30.03 16.52
CA THR A 2 -3.70 28.56 16.74
C THR A 2 -4.77 27.77 15.99
N ALA A 3 -4.37 27.10 14.90
CA ALA A 3 -4.20 25.64 14.93
C ALA A 3 -3.63 25.13 13.58
N THR A 4 -2.49 24.45 13.70
CA THR A 4 -2.09 23.31 12.88
C THR A 4 -1.71 23.52 11.41
N ALA A 5 -0.48 24.03 11.24
CA ALA A 5 0.47 23.43 10.31
C ALA A 5 0.79 21.98 10.76
N LEU A 6 -0.18 21.07 10.65
CA LEU A 6 0.09 19.64 10.68
C LEU A 6 0.64 19.33 9.29
N TYR A 7 1.95 19.12 9.24
CA TYR A 7 2.59 18.16 8.34
C TYR A 7 1.73 17.77 7.12
N GLU A 8 2.08 18.20 5.92
CA GLU A 8 1.69 17.45 4.73
C GLU A 8 2.44 16.11 4.77
N ILE A 9 2.07 15.20 5.68
CA ILE A 9 2.27 13.77 5.43
C ILE A 9 1.40 13.56 4.19
N PRO A 10 1.96 13.25 3.01
CA PRO A 10 1.16 13.14 1.81
C PRO A 10 0.28 11.91 1.97
N LEU A 11 -0.89 12.07 2.60
CA LEU A 11 -1.89 11.03 2.71
C LEU A 11 -2.13 10.54 1.28
N GLY A 12 -2.02 9.23 1.05
CA GLY A 12 -2.05 8.70 -0.31
C GLY A 12 -3.31 9.18 -1.01
N VAL A 13 -3.29 9.32 -2.35
CA VAL A 13 -4.47 9.75 -3.11
C VAL A 13 -5.73 8.93 -2.78
N CYS A 14 -5.54 7.69 -2.32
CA CYS A 14 -6.56 6.80 -1.82
C CYS A 14 -7.30 7.25 -0.55
N THR A 15 -6.79 8.24 0.17
CA THR A 15 -7.41 8.78 1.39
C THR A 15 -8.46 9.86 1.12
N GLN A 16 -8.51 10.40 -0.11
CA GLN A 16 -9.49 11.41 -0.50
C GLN A 16 -10.86 10.82 -0.82
N ASP A 17 -10.90 9.56 -1.27
CA ASP A 17 -12.12 8.84 -1.62
C ASP A 17 -11.87 7.33 -1.39
N PRO A 18 -12.06 6.80 -0.17
CA PRO A 18 -11.67 5.44 0.19
C PRO A 18 -12.49 4.34 -0.51
N ASP A 19 -13.77 4.61 -0.81
CA ASP A 19 -14.67 3.61 -1.40
C ASP A 19 -14.24 3.20 -2.82
N ARG A 20 -13.57 4.11 -3.53
CA ARG A 20 -13.02 3.86 -4.88
C ARG A 20 -11.87 2.84 -4.90
N TRP A 21 -11.22 2.54 -3.78
CA TRP A 21 -9.99 1.72 -3.74
C TRP A 21 -10.17 0.34 -3.08
N THR A 22 -11.31 0.11 -2.44
CA THR A 22 -11.55 -1.05 -1.57
C THR A 22 -12.48 -2.10 -2.19
N THR A 23 -13.46 -1.69 -3.00
CA THR A 23 -14.53 -2.60 -3.44
C THR A 23 -14.29 -3.19 -4.83
N THR A 24 -13.90 -2.37 -5.82
CA THR A 24 -13.49 -2.81 -7.17
C THR A 24 -12.65 -1.72 -7.83
N PRO A 25 -11.32 -1.72 -7.64
CA PRO A 25 -10.46 -0.68 -8.21
C PRO A 25 -10.43 -0.77 -9.74
N ASP A 26 -10.86 0.29 -10.41
CA ASP A 26 -10.80 0.43 -11.87
C ASP A 26 -9.37 0.72 -12.36
N GLU A 27 -9.16 0.64 -13.68
CA GLU A 27 -7.86 0.97 -14.29
C GLU A 27 -7.46 2.44 -14.06
N GLU A 28 -8.45 3.32 -13.90
CA GLU A 28 -8.22 4.73 -13.56
C GLU A 28 -7.66 4.88 -12.13
N ALA A 29 -8.24 4.20 -11.14
CA ALA A 29 -7.72 4.14 -9.77
C ALA A 29 -6.31 3.55 -9.75
N LYS A 30 -6.04 2.48 -10.50
CA LYS A 30 -4.66 1.94 -10.65
C LYS A 30 -3.70 3.00 -11.20
N THR A 31 -4.13 3.78 -12.19
CA THR A 31 -3.31 4.85 -12.78
C THR A 31 -3.02 5.95 -11.76
N LEU A 32 -4.03 6.41 -11.04
CA LEU A 32 -3.89 7.38 -9.96
C LEU A 32 -3.00 6.85 -8.82
N CYS A 33 -3.14 5.57 -8.45
CA CYS A 33 -2.26 4.91 -7.47
C CYS A 33 -0.79 5.00 -7.87
N ARG A 34 -0.52 4.73 -9.15
CA ARG A 34 0.83 4.69 -9.72
C ARG A 34 1.47 6.08 -9.81
N ALA A 35 0.66 7.13 -9.92
CA ALA A 35 1.09 8.52 -9.91
C ALA A 35 1.36 9.06 -8.49
N CYS A 36 0.93 8.36 -7.44
CA CYS A 36 1.10 8.82 -6.07
C CYS A 36 2.59 8.92 -5.69
N PRO A 37 3.06 10.05 -5.13
CA PRO A 37 4.47 10.22 -4.75
C PRO A 37 4.92 9.24 -3.66
N ARG A 38 3.99 8.72 -2.86
CA ARG A 38 4.26 7.71 -1.83
C ARG A 38 4.14 6.27 -2.30
N ARG A 39 4.01 6.01 -3.61
CA ARG A 39 3.80 4.67 -4.16
C ARG A 39 4.75 3.62 -3.60
N TRP A 40 6.05 3.91 -3.51
CA TRP A 40 7.03 2.94 -3.03
C TRP A 40 6.97 2.72 -1.52
N ALA A 41 6.72 3.78 -0.74
CA ALA A 41 6.42 3.67 0.69
C ALA A 41 5.15 2.85 0.94
N CYS A 42 4.09 3.10 0.16
CA CYS A 42 2.84 2.34 0.19
C CYS A 42 3.08 0.86 -0.13
N ALA A 43 3.93 0.53 -1.10
CA ALA A 43 4.30 -0.86 -1.40
C ALA A 43 5.01 -1.55 -0.22
N ARG A 44 5.91 -0.84 0.46
CA ARG A 44 6.57 -1.33 1.68
C ARG A 44 5.56 -1.56 2.80
N ASP A 45 4.72 -0.57 3.07
CA ASP A 45 3.72 -0.61 4.14
C ASP A 45 2.71 -1.75 3.91
N ALA A 46 2.37 -2.06 2.65
CA ALA A 46 1.54 -3.21 2.28
C ALA A 46 2.18 -4.55 2.69
N VAL A 47 3.48 -4.69 2.45
CA VAL A 47 4.23 -5.92 2.79
C VAL A 47 4.39 -6.08 4.30
N GLU A 48 4.48 -4.96 5.02
CA GLU A 48 4.63 -4.94 6.48
C GLU A 48 3.29 -5.07 7.23
N SER A 49 2.16 -4.82 6.55
CA SER A 49 0.81 -4.89 7.12
C SER A 49 0.17 -6.26 6.90
N PRO A 50 -0.17 -7.03 7.95
CA PRO A 50 -0.79 -8.35 7.82
C PRO A 50 -2.19 -8.30 7.19
N GLY A 51 -2.90 -7.18 7.38
CA GLY A 51 -4.25 -6.92 6.84
C GLY A 51 -4.26 -6.15 5.53
N ALA A 52 -3.14 -6.10 4.78
CA ALA A 52 -3.10 -5.38 3.51
C ALA A 52 -4.01 -6.06 2.47
N GLU A 53 -5.06 -5.36 2.08
CA GLU A 53 -6.06 -5.80 1.09
C GLU A 53 -6.47 -4.63 0.19
N GLY A 54 -6.98 -4.93 -1.00
CA GLY A 54 -7.39 -3.92 -1.98
C GLY A 54 -6.22 -3.35 -2.78
N LEU A 55 -6.34 -2.14 -3.31
CA LEU A 55 -5.34 -1.53 -4.18
C LEU A 55 -4.20 -0.86 -3.40
N TRP A 56 -2.98 -1.39 -3.54
CA TRP A 56 -1.75 -0.84 -2.96
C TRP A 56 -0.71 -0.59 -4.04
N ALA A 57 -0.15 0.62 -4.11
CA ALA A 57 0.92 1.00 -5.05
C ALA A 57 0.67 0.60 -6.54
N GLY A 58 -0.59 0.45 -6.95
CA GLY A 58 -1.00 0.02 -8.28
C GLY A 58 -1.18 -1.49 -8.47
N VAL A 59 -1.17 -2.28 -7.40
CA VAL A 59 -1.38 -3.74 -7.35
C VAL A 59 -2.56 -4.07 -6.44
N VAL A 60 -3.47 -4.95 -6.89
CA VAL A 60 -4.60 -5.41 -6.07
C VAL A 60 -4.15 -6.61 -5.23
N ILE A 61 -4.34 -6.51 -3.92
CA ILE A 61 -4.08 -7.59 -2.96
C ILE A 61 -5.43 -8.25 -2.61
N PRO A 62 -5.66 -9.51 -3.03
CA PRO A 62 -6.84 -10.25 -2.63
C PRO A 62 -6.76 -10.69 -1.16
N GLU A 63 -7.92 -10.97 -0.57
CA GLU A 63 -8.08 -11.42 0.82
C GLU A 63 -7.18 -12.62 1.16
N ALA A 64 -7.07 -13.61 0.26
CA ALA A 64 -6.29 -14.82 0.52
C ALA A 64 -5.72 -15.49 -0.73
N GLY A 65 -4.93 -16.54 -0.52
CA GLY A 65 -4.49 -17.48 -1.56
C GLY A 65 -3.15 -17.13 -2.24
N ARG A 66 -2.80 -17.91 -3.27
CA ARG A 66 -1.53 -17.75 -4.02
C ARG A 66 -1.42 -16.40 -4.71
N ALA A 67 -2.54 -15.84 -5.18
CA ALA A 67 -2.57 -14.51 -5.79
C ALA A 67 -2.16 -13.41 -4.78
N ARG A 68 -2.52 -13.56 -3.49
CA ARG A 68 -2.07 -12.66 -2.42
C ARG A 68 -0.56 -12.71 -2.25
N ALA A 69 0.01 -13.90 -2.14
CA ALA A 69 1.46 -14.06 -2.01
C ALA A 69 2.23 -13.48 -3.21
N PHE A 70 1.70 -13.69 -4.43
CA PHE A 70 2.28 -13.10 -5.64
C PHE A 70 2.22 -11.56 -5.61
N ALA A 71 1.07 -10.97 -5.26
CA ALA A 71 0.90 -9.52 -5.14
C ALA A 71 1.87 -8.92 -4.11
N LEU A 72 1.99 -9.52 -2.93
CA LEU A 72 2.92 -9.08 -1.88
C LEU A 72 4.39 -9.20 -2.33
N GLY A 73 4.75 -10.27 -3.05
CA GLY A 73 6.07 -10.42 -3.65
C GLY A 73 6.39 -9.33 -4.69
N GLN A 74 5.42 -9.00 -5.55
CA GLN A 74 5.54 -7.89 -6.51
C GLN A 74 5.75 -6.55 -5.80
N LEU A 75 5.00 -6.29 -4.72
CA LEU A 75 5.11 -5.06 -3.93
C LEU A 75 6.45 -4.96 -3.19
N ARG A 76 6.92 -6.06 -2.60
CA ARG A 76 8.26 -6.14 -1.98
C ARG A 76 9.34 -5.77 -2.99
N SER A 77 9.33 -6.43 -4.15
CA SER A 77 10.30 -6.20 -5.21
C SER A 77 10.22 -4.76 -5.75
N LEU A 78 9.01 -4.18 -5.83
CA LEU A 78 8.80 -2.78 -6.21
C LEU A 78 9.40 -1.81 -5.18
N ALA A 79 9.17 -2.05 -3.90
CA ALA A 79 9.67 -1.19 -2.83
C ALA A 79 11.21 -1.23 -2.75
N GLU A 80 11.80 -2.43 -2.74
CA GLU A 80 13.25 -2.64 -2.63
C GLU A 80 14.02 -2.00 -3.78
N ARG A 81 13.57 -2.17 -5.03
CA ARG A 81 14.21 -1.54 -6.20
C ARG A 81 14.22 -0.02 -6.18
N ASN A 82 13.33 0.60 -5.40
CA ASN A 82 13.21 2.06 -5.31
C ASN A 82 13.70 2.61 -3.96
N GLY A 83 14.47 1.82 -3.19
CA GLY A 83 15.09 2.28 -1.95
C GLY A 83 14.18 2.24 -0.72
N PHE A 84 13.06 1.50 -0.78
CA PHE A 84 12.14 1.28 0.35
C PHE A 84 12.21 -0.18 0.78
N PRO A 85 13.28 -0.61 1.49
CA PRO A 85 13.41 -2.00 1.91
C PRO A 85 12.26 -2.38 2.85
N ALA A 86 11.52 -3.43 2.51
CA ALA A 86 10.43 -3.95 3.34
C ALA A 86 11.00 -4.90 4.39
N ARG A 87 10.73 -4.60 5.66
CA ARG A 87 11.13 -5.49 6.75
C ARG A 87 10.22 -6.71 6.71
N GLU A 88 10.83 -7.89 6.64
CA GLU A 88 10.11 -9.09 6.98
C GLU A 88 9.87 -9.05 8.48
N ARG A 89 8.65 -8.68 8.90
CA ARG A 89 8.25 -8.91 10.28
C ARG A 89 8.21 -10.41 10.46
N ILE A 90 9.21 -10.96 11.14
CA ILE A 90 9.10 -12.22 11.85
C ILE A 90 7.84 -12.05 12.70
N THR A 91 6.75 -12.69 12.31
CA THR A 91 5.56 -12.79 13.13
C THR A 91 6.05 -13.40 14.44
N ALA A 92 6.16 -12.58 15.49
CA ALA A 92 6.21 -13.08 16.85
C ALA A 92 4.93 -13.90 16.99
N GLN A 93 5.09 -15.22 16.85
CA GLN A 93 4.04 -16.19 17.16
C GLN A 93 3.73 -15.92 18.62
N SER A 94 2.55 -15.35 18.89
CA SER A 94 2.03 -15.26 20.24
C SER A 94 1.90 -16.69 20.75
N ALA A 95 2.68 -16.99 21.79
CA ALA A 95 2.67 -18.21 22.57
C ALA A 95 1.32 -18.45 23.24
#